data_AF-A0A0R2KJM3-F1
#
_entry.id   AF-A0A0R2KJM3-F1
#
_cell.length_a   1.000
_cell.length_b   1.000
_cell.length_c   1.000
_cell.angle_alpha   90.00
_cell.angle_beta   90.00
_cell.angle_gamma   90.00
#
_symmetry.space_group_name_H-M   'P 1'
#
loop_
_entity.id
_entity.type
_entity.pdbx_description
1 polymer ?
#
loop_
_entity_poly.entity_id
_entity_poly.type
_entity_poly.pdbx_seq_one_letter_code
_entity_poly.pdbx_strand_id
1 'polypeptide(L)' 'MHNSGSIQKINSAYEIGGAKTAKKTVSKLLNIPINYYLTLNKGGLAKIVDAVGGVTVTSNLTFTFNNITIKKGTHHLNGK' A
#
# COMPACT_ATOMS: atom_id res chain seq x y z
N MET A 1 25.38 23.27 -17.43
CA MET A 1 24.30 23.03 -16.46
C MET A 1 23.51 21.81 -16.93
N HIS A 2 23.71 20.63 -16.33
CA HIS A 2 23.01 19.40 -16.72
C HIS A 2 21.74 19.27 -15.87
N ASN A 3 20.59 19.37 -16.52
CA ASN A 3 19.28 19.11 -15.95
C ASN A 3 19.05 17.59 -15.90
N SER A 4 19.46 16.95 -14.81
CA SER A 4 19.15 15.55 -14.54
C SER A 4 18.44 15.49 -13.20
N GLY A 5 17.11 15.58 -13.20
CA GLY A 5 16.33 15.11 -12.06
C GLY A 5 16.73 13.65 -11.84
N SER A 6 17.46 13.37 -10.76
CA SER A 6 18.02 12.05 -10.50
C SER A 6 16.90 11.01 -10.49
N ILE A 7 17.11 9.88 -11.16
CA ILE A 7 16.14 8.77 -11.12
C ILE A 7 16.07 8.29 -9.67
N GLN A 8 14.86 8.35 -9.11
CA GLN A 8 14.56 7.94 -7.75
C GLN A 8 13.66 6.70 -7.78
N LYS A 9 13.65 5.93 -6.69
CA LYS A 9 12.70 4.82 -6.52
C LYS A 9 11.27 5.39 -6.50
N ILE A 10 10.30 4.62 -7.01
CA ILE A 10 8.91 5.07 -7.10
C ILE A 10 8.30 5.43 -5.74
N ASN A 11 8.72 4.75 -4.66
CA ASN A 11 8.26 5.04 -3.30
C ASN A 11 8.72 6.42 -2.79
N SER A 12 9.82 6.99 -3.32
CA SER A 12 10.27 8.34 -2.97
C SER A 12 9.31 9.44 -3.44
N ALA A 13 8.45 9.17 -4.43
CA ALA A 13 7.52 10.17 -4.95
C ALA A 13 6.54 10.70 -3.88
N TYR A 14 6.15 9.84 -2.93
CA TYR A 14 5.31 10.24 -1.80
C TYR A 14 6.07 11.11 -0.80
N GLU A 15 7.31 10.75 -0.47
CA GLU A 15 8.13 11.54 0.46
C GLU A 15 8.46 12.94 -0.12
N ILE A 16 8.67 13.03 -1.43
CA ILE A 16 9.04 14.29 -2.10
C ILE A 16 7.85 15.25 -2.26
N GLY A 17 6.65 14.75 -2.54
CA GLY A 17 5.52 15.63 -2.86
C GLY A 17 4.15 15.04 -2.58
N GLY A 18 4.09 14.11 -1.64
CA GLY A 18 2.87 13.48 -1.17
C GLY A 18 2.11 12.73 -2.25
N ALA A 19 0.81 12.56 -2.00
CA ALA A 19 -0.07 11.77 -2.84
C ALA A 19 -0.16 12.28 -4.28
N LYS A 20 -0.08 13.61 -4.49
CA LYS A 20 -0.14 14.23 -5.81
C LYS A 20 1.06 13.83 -6.68
N THR A 21 2.26 13.88 -6.12
CA THR A 21 3.48 13.49 -6.82
C THR A 21 3.53 11.98 -7.04
N ALA A 22 3.16 11.18 -6.03
CA ALA A 22 3.02 9.73 -6.18
C ALA A 22 2.05 9.34 -7.32
N LYS A 23 0.85 9.94 -7.35
CA LYS A 23 -0.14 9.75 -8.42
C LYS A 23 0.44 10.07 -9.80
N LYS A 24 1.09 11.24 -9.93
CA LYS A 24 1.71 11.68 -11.19
C LYS A 24 2.81 10.71 -11.65
N THR A 25 3.64 10.24 -10.72
CA THR A 25 4.73 9.29 -11.02
C THR A 25 4.18 7.95 -11.51
N VAL A 26 3.17 7.36 -10.86
CA VAL A 26 2.55 6.10 -11.31
C VAL A 26 1.84 6.27 -12.65
N SER A 27 1.09 7.37 -12.82
CA SER A 27 0.39 7.67 -14.07
C SER A 27 1.36 7.78 -15.25
N LYS A 28 2.51 8.43 -15.04
CA LYS A 28 3.58 8.51 -16.05
C LYS A 28 4.24 7.15 -16.30
N LEU A 29 4.49 6.36 -15.26
CA LEU A 29 5.13 5.05 -15.38
C LEU A 29 4.29 4.07 -16.21
N LEU A 30 2.98 4.02 -15.94
CA LEU A 30 2.05 3.11 -16.61
C LEU A 30 1.44 3.68 -17.89
N ASN A 31 1.70 4.97 -18.18
CA ASN A 31 1.11 5.71 -19.30
C ASN A 31 -0.43 5.66 -19.35
N ILE A 32 -1.07 5.75 -18.18
CA ILE A 32 -2.54 5.76 -18.04
C ILE A 32 -2.98 6.82 -17.02
N PRO A 33 -4.16 7.45 -17.19
CA PRO A 33 -4.69 8.39 -16.21
C PRO A 33 -5.16 7.66 -14.95
N ILE A 34 -4.90 8.26 -13.78
CA ILE A 34 -5.46 7.81 -12.49
C ILE A 34 -6.52 8.82 -12.08
N ASN A 35 -7.76 8.39 -11.87
CA ASN A 35 -8.85 9.29 -11.55
C ASN A 35 -8.98 9.49 -10.03
N TYR A 36 -8.91 8.40 -9.28
CA TYR A 36 -9.11 8.39 -7.82
C TYR A 36 -7.93 7.72 -7.12
N TYR A 37 -7.64 8.16 -5.90
CA TYR A 37 -6.66 7.55 -5.02
C TYR A 37 -7.10 7.74 -3.56
N LEU A 38 -6.62 6.85 -2.69
CA LEU A 38 -6.80 6.94 -1.25
C LEU A 38 -5.44 6.79 -0.57
N THR A 39 -5.15 7.67 0.38
CA THR A 39 -3.94 7.61 1.22
C THR A 39 -4.32 7.26 2.64
N LEU A 40 -3.72 6.18 3.16
CA LEU A 40 -3.93 5.68 4.51
C LEU A 40 -2.59 5.33 5.14
N ASN A 41 -2.50 5.44 6.46
CA ASN A 41 -1.44 4.84 7.24
C ASN A 41 -1.91 3.51 7.83
N LYS A 42 -1.00 2.77 8.49
CA LYS A 42 -1.31 1.47 9.12
C LYS A 42 -2.49 1.54 10.10
N GLY A 43 -2.57 2.60 10.91
CA GLY A 43 -3.65 2.77 11.89
C GLY A 43 -5.00 3.08 11.25
N GLY A 44 -5.02 3.85 10.16
CA GLY A 44 -6.21 4.11 9.36
C GLY A 44 -6.74 2.84 8.71
N LEU A 45 -5.84 2.02 8.14
CA LEU A 45 -6.20 0.73 7.58
C LEU A 45 -6.80 -0.22 8.63
N ALA A 46 -6.15 -0.34 9.80
CA ALA A 46 -6.66 -1.16 10.92
C ALA A 46 -8.10 -0.80 11.30
N LYS A 47 -8.38 0.50 11.49
CA LYS A 47 -9.72 1.00 11.82
C LYS A 47 -10.75 0.69 10.75
N ILE A 48 -10.38 0.79 9.47
CA ILE A 48 -11.30 0.47 8.36
C ILE A 48 -11.65 -1.02 8.39
N VAL A 49 -10.65 -1.90 8.55
CA VAL A 49 -10.87 -3.35 8.62
C VAL A 49 -11.79 -3.70 9.78
N ASP A 50 -11.55 -3.13 10.96
CA ASP A 50 -12.41 -3.34 12.13
C ASP A 50 -13.83 -2.81 11.89
N ALA A 51 -13.97 -1.63 11.27
CA ALA A 51 -15.26 -0.99 11.03
C ALA A 51 -16.16 -1.77 10.06
N VAL A 52 -15.57 -2.52 9.11
CA VAL A 52 -16.33 -3.39 8.18
C VAL A 52 -16.52 -4.81 8.72
N GLY A 53 -16.10 -5.09 9.96
CA GLY A 53 -16.26 -6.39 10.60
C GLY A 53 -15.20 -7.43 10.21
N GLY A 54 -14.03 -7.00 9.75
CA GLY A 54 -12.93 -7.87 9.33
C GLY A 54 -12.93 -8.20 7.83
N VAL A 55 -11.89 -8.88 7.37
CA VAL A 55 -11.70 -9.30 5.97
C VAL A 55 -11.28 -10.76 5.87
N THR A 56 -11.73 -11.44 4.83
CA THR A 56 -11.33 -12.83 4.55
C THR A 56 -10.18 -12.88 3.56
N VAL A 57 -9.08 -13.54 3.92
CA VAL A 57 -7.85 -13.64 3.10
C VAL A 57 -7.41 -15.10 2.99
N THR A 58 -6.99 -15.48 1.78
CA THR A 58 -6.38 -16.80 1.52
C THR A 58 -4.86 -16.66 1.47
N SER A 59 -4.19 -17.26 2.45
CA SER A 59 -2.73 -17.35 2.47
C SER A 59 -2.24 -18.57 1.71
N ASN A 60 -1.30 -18.36 0.78
CA ASN A 60 -0.68 -19.44 -0.01
C ASN A 60 0.46 -20.15 0.73
N LEU A 61 0.91 -19.62 1.87
CA LEU A 61 2.02 -20.16 2.67
C LEU A 61 1.79 -19.98 4.18
N THR A 62 2.49 -20.77 4.99
CA THR A 62 2.55 -20.58 6.43
C THR A 62 3.72 -19.67 6.78
N PHE A 63 3.49 -18.60 7.53
CA PHE A 63 4.55 -17.68 7.97
C PHE A 63 4.27 -17.12 9.36
N THR A 64 5.32 -16.65 10.02
CA THR A 64 5.25 -15.96 11.31
C THR A 64 5.77 -14.53 11.16
N PHE A 65 5.00 -13.55 11.62
CA PHE A 65 5.37 -12.15 11.63
C PHE A 65 4.89 -11.50 12.93
N ASN A 66 5.75 -10.73 13.61
CA ASN A 66 5.42 -10.11 14.90
C ASN A 66 4.76 -11.08 15.91
N ASN A 67 5.32 -12.29 16.03
CA ASN A 67 4.81 -13.37 16.89
C ASN A 67 3.39 -13.88 16.54
N ILE A 68 2.85 -13.51 15.37
CA ILE A 68 1.59 -14.01 14.82
C ILE A 68 1.92 -15.02 13.73
N THR A 69 1.42 -16.25 13.86
CA THR A 69 1.56 -17.29 12.83
C THR A 69 0.29 -17.41 12.01
N ILE A 70 0.38 -17.12 10.71
CA ILE A 70 -0.67 -17.36 9.72
C ILE A 70 -0.35 -18.65 8.99
N LYS A 71 -1.23 -19.66 9.11
CA LYS A 71 -1.08 -20.92 8.38
C LYS A 71 -1.52 -20.77 6.92
N LYS A 72 -1.02 -21.60 6.01
CA LYS A 72 -1.62 -21.73 4.67
C LYS A 72 -3.12 -22.06 4.79
N GLY A 73 -3.96 -21.35 4.04
CA GLY A 73 -5.43 -21.51 4.10
C GLY A 73 -6.19 -20.19 4.14
N THR A 74 -7.51 -20.27 4.32
CA THR A 74 -8.41 -19.11 4.38
C THR A 74 -8.60 -18.68 5.84
N HIS A 75 -8.47 -17.38 6.11
CA HIS A 75 -8.58 -16.79 7.44
C HIS A 75 -9.47 -15.56 7.41
N HIS A 76 -10.20 -15.34 8.49
CA HIS A 76 -10.91 -14.09 8.73
C HIS A 76 -10.07 -13.23 9.70
N LEU A 77 -9.65 -12.05 9.24
CA LEU A 77 -8.68 -11.17 9.91
C LEU A 77 -9.34 -9.84 10.31
N ASN A 78 -8.92 -9.31 11.45
CA ASN A 78 -9.30 -7.97 11.92
C ASN A 78 -8.16 -6.97 11.69
N GLY A 79 -8.28 -5.75 12.22
CA GLY A 79 -7.31 -4.68 12.03
C GLY A 79 -6.00 -4.80 12.82
N LYS A 80 -5.82 -5.84 13.65
CA LYS A 80 -4.64 -6.01 14.51
C LYS A 80 -3.52 -6.83 13.87
#